data_AF-A0A955PUW9-F1
#
_entry.id   AF-A0A955PUW9-F1
#
_cell.length_a   1.000
_cell.length_b   1.000
_cell.length_c   1.000
_cell.angle_alpha   90.00
_cell.angle_beta   90.00
_cell.angle_gamma   90.00
#
_symmetry.space_group_name_H-M   'P 1'
#
loop_
_entity.id
_entity.type
_entity.pdbx_description
1 polymer ?
#
loop_
_entity_poly.entity_id
_entity_poly.type
_entity_poly.pdbx_seq_one_letter_code
_entity_poly.pdbx_strand_id
1 'polypeptide(L)' 'MDCPRCQGIMIQDKFGDVADESGAIYFSGWRCITCGEILDPVISENRRHHHEPLIGRSRKKFATQLG' A
#
# COMPACT_ATOMS: atom_id res chain seq x y z
N MET A 1 4.06 16.58 -5.86
CA MET A 1 2.85 15.77 -6.08
C MET A 1 2.14 15.69 -4.74
N ASP A 2 0.85 16.01 -4.73
CA ASP A 2 0.05 16.06 -3.49
C ASP A 2 -0.77 14.79 -3.36
N CYS A 3 -0.89 14.30 -2.12
CA CYS A 3 -1.62 13.07 -1.83
C CYS A 3 -3.12 13.24 -2.12
N PRO A 4 -3.75 12.36 -2.90
CA PRO A 4 -5.18 12.46 -3.21
C PRO A 4 -6.08 12.25 -1.98
N ARG A 5 -5.55 11.66 -0.91
CA ARG A 5 -6.28 11.39 0.34
C ARG A 5 -6.25 12.55 1.32
N CYS A 6 -5.07 13.14 1.56
CA CYS A 6 -4.88 14.14 2.62
C CYS A 6 -4.17 15.42 2.17
N GLN A 7 -3.91 15.56 0.86
CA GLN A 7 -3.21 16.70 0.25
C GLN A 7 -1.78 16.93 0.79
N GLY A 8 -1.21 15.96 1.50
CA GLY A 8 0.16 16.01 2.01
C GLY A 8 1.21 15.68 0.95
N ILE A 9 2.49 15.88 1.29
CA ILE A 9 3.62 15.67 0.38
C ILE A 9 3.78 14.19 0.04
N MET A 10 4.04 13.90 -1.23
CA MET A 10 4.43 12.58 -1.72
C MET A 10 5.89 12.53 -2.16
N ILE A 11 6.56 11.42 -1.85
CA ILE A 11 7.93 11.12 -2.27
C ILE A 11 7.98 9.81 -3.05
N GLN A 12 8.97 9.64 -3.94
CA GLN A 12 9.24 8.33 -4.52
C GLN A 12 9.88 7.42 -3.47
N ASP A 13 9.43 6.18 -3.42
CA ASP A 13 9.89 5.18 -2.48
C ASP A 13 10.05 3.82 -3.20
N LYS A 14 10.91 2.96 -2.64
CA LYS A 14 11.09 1.57 -3.08
C LYS A 14 10.49 0.65 -2.05
N PHE A 15 9.53 -0.15 -2.48
CA PHE A 15 8.81 -1.10 -1.64
C PHE A 15 9.34 -2.50 -1.90
N GLY A 16 9.62 -3.24 -0.83
CA GLY A 16 9.97 -4.65 -0.92
C GLY A 16 8.73 -5.53 -0.81
N ASP A 17 8.56 -6.46 -1.75
CA ASP A 17 7.61 -7.56 -1.66
C ASP A 17 8.37 -8.89 -1.76
N VAL A 18 8.71 -9.44 -0.58
CA VAL A 18 9.45 -10.70 -0.47
C VAL A 18 8.60 -11.92 -0.84
N ALA A 19 7.28 -11.74 -0.98
CA ALA A 19 6.35 -12.80 -1.34
C ALA A 19 5.86 -12.68 -2.79
N ASP A 20 6.46 -11.80 -3.60
CA ASP A 20 6.06 -11.64 -4.98
C ASP A 20 6.42 -12.88 -5.82
N GLU A 21 5.38 -13.57 -6.27
CA GLU A 21 5.46 -14.77 -7.11
C GLU A 21 5.98 -14.46 -8.52
N SER A 22 6.03 -13.18 -8.92
CA SER A 22 6.59 -12.74 -10.21
C SER A 22 8.13 -12.75 -10.26
N GLY A 23 8.79 -12.89 -9.09
CA GLY A 23 10.24 -12.85 -8.94
C GLY A 23 10.83 -11.44 -8.76
N ALA A 24 10.00 -10.39 -8.79
CA ALA A 24 10.44 -9.02 -8.49
C ALA A 24 10.37 -8.73 -6.98
N ILE A 25 11.53 -8.62 -6.33
CA ILE A 25 11.59 -8.35 -4.87
C ILE A 25 11.20 -6.91 -4.54
N TYR A 26 11.28 -5.99 -5.52
CA TYR A 26 11.06 -4.56 -5.29
C TYR A 26 10.23 -3.92 -6.39
N PHE A 27 9.35 -3.00 -5.99
CA PHE A 27 8.66 -2.08 -6.89
C PHE A 27 8.85 -0.63 -6.44
N SER A 28 8.67 0.32 -7.36
CA SER A 28 8.73 1.75 -7.06
C SER A 28 7.35 2.37 -7.10
N GLY A 29 7.08 3.31 -6.19
CA GLY A 29 5.81 4.03 -6.14
C GLY A 29 5.94 5.33 -5.37
N TRP A 30 4.83 6.05 -5.23
CA TRP A 30 4.79 7.28 -4.45
C TRP A 30 4.17 7.02 -3.08
N ARG A 31 4.86 7.43 -2.01
CA ARG A 31 4.37 7.36 -0.64
C ARG A 31 4.07 8.75 -0.11
N CYS A 32 2.87 8.95 0.44
CA CYS A 32 2.58 10.13 1.24
C CYS A 32 3.26 10.02 2.61
N ILE A 33 4.10 10.99 2.96
CA ILE A 33 4.78 11.02 4.26
C ILE A 33 3.83 11.35 5.41
N THR A 34 2.67 11.95 5.12
CA THR A 34 1.70 12.38 6.13
C THR A 34 0.72 11.27 6.51
N CYS A 35 0.09 10.60 5.54
CA CYS A 35 -0.96 9.60 5.80
C CYS A 35 -0.59 8.17 5.38
N GLY A 36 0.54 7.97 4.71
CA GLY A 36 0.98 6.67 4.24
C GLY A 36 0.25 6.13 3.01
N GLU A 37 -0.57 6.94 2.32
CA GLU A 37 -1.16 6.54 1.03
C GLU A 37 -0.06 6.20 0.02
N ILE A 38 -0.21 5.06 -0.68
CA ILE A 38 0.72 4.60 -1.70
C ILE A 38 0.03 4.64 -3.06
N LEU A 39 0.68 5.29 -4.03
CA LEU A 39 0.28 5.28 -5.43
C LEU A 39 1.31 4.54 -6.27
N ASP A 40 0.88 3.43 -6.85
CA ASP A 40 1.55 2.75 -7.95
C ASP A 40 0.48 2.22 -8.94
N PRO A 41 0.86 1.88 -10.19
CA PRO A 41 -0.10 1.42 -11.18
C PRO A 41 -0.89 0.16 -10.78
N VAL A 42 -0.26 -0.79 -10.07
CA VAL A 42 -0.88 -2.05 -9.65
C VAL A 42 -1.87 -1.82 -8.51
N ILE A 43 -1.50 -1.07 -7.46
CA ILE A 43 -2.46 -0.69 -6.40
C ILE A 43 -3.62 0.11 -6.99
N SER A 44 -3.35 1.01 -7.94
CA SER A 44 -4.39 1.83 -8.58
C SER A 44 -5.39 0.97 -9.36
N GLU A 45 -4.89 0.01 -10.15
CA GLU A 45 -5.74 -0.91 -10.89
C GLU A 45 -6.54 -1.81 -9.95
N ASN A 46 -5.91 -2.38 -8.91
CA ASN A 46 -6.58 -3.22 -7.91
C ASN A 46 -7.67 -2.46 -7.11
N ARG A 47 -7.57 -1.13 -6.99
CA ARG A 47 -8.64 -0.31 -6.39
C ARG A 47 -9.79 -0.03 -7.35
N ARG A 48 -9.48 0.13 -8.65
CA ARG A 48 -10.49 0.35 -9.69
C ARG A 48 -11.41 -0.87 -9.82
N HIS A 49 -10.83 -2.06 -9.73
CA HIS A 49 -11.59 -3.29 -9.55
C HIS A 49 -11.98 -3.41 -8.09
N HIS A 50 -13.05 -2.73 -7.68
CA HIS A 50 -13.66 -2.90 -6.36
C HIS A 50 -14.10 -4.36 -6.18
N HIS A 51 -13.17 -5.24 -5.83
CA HIS A 51 -13.49 -6.54 -5.31
C HIS A 51 -14.19 -6.31 -3.97
N GLU A 52 -15.33 -6.97 -3.76
CA GLU A 52 -15.95 -7.01 -2.44
C GLU A 52 -14.86 -7.35 -1.42
N PRO A 53 -14.74 -6.57 -0.33
CA PRO A 53 -13.78 -6.89 0.71
C PRO A 53 -14.00 -8.33 1.10
N LEU A 54 -13.00 -9.19 0.88
CA LEU A 54 -13.08 -10.58 1.33
C LEU A 54 -13.31 -10.54 2.84
N ILE A 55 -14.54 -10.86 3.25
CA ILE A 55 -14.98 -10.84 4.65
C ILE A 55 -14.10 -11.87 5.39
N GLY A 56 -13.03 -11.39 6.03
CA GLY A 56 -12.05 -12.24 6.71
C GLY A 56 -10.58 -11.95 6.39
N ARG A 57 -10.26 -11.20 5.33
CA ARG A 57 -8.87 -10.80 5.00
C ARG A 57 -8.51 -9.40 5.52
N SER A 58 -9.22 -8.90 6.54
CA SER A 58 -8.75 -7.74 7.30
C SER A 58 -7.34 -8.07 7.81
N ARG A 59 -6.37 -7.19 7.53
CA ARG A 59 -5.04 -7.26 8.15
C ARG A 59 -5.26 -7.43 9.65
N LYS A 60 -4.95 -8.61 10.20
CA LYS A 60 -4.93 -8.81 11.65
C LYS A 60 -3.99 -7.74 12.17
N LYS A 61 -4.53 -6.77 12.92
CA LYS A 61 -3.70 -5.82 13.64
C LYS A 61 -2.95 -6.66 14.67
N PHE A 62 -1.72 -7.08 14.37
CA PHE A 62 -0.78 -7.55 15.39
C PHE A 62 -0.32 -6.33 16.19
N ALA A 63 -1.28 -5.68 16.85
CA ALA A 63 -1.02 -4.63 17.81
C ALA A 63 -1.09 -5.27 19.18
N THR A 64 0.09 -5.45 19.77
CA THR A 64 0.33 -5.51 21.22
C THR A 64 -0.28 -6.69 21.98
N GLN A 65 0.47 -7.79 22.04
CA GLN A 65 0.44 -8.68 23.22
C GLN A 65 1.87 -8.88 23.70
N LEU A 66 2.39 -7.87 24.39
CA LEU A 66 3.52 -8.00 25.32
C LEU A 66 3.04 -7.35 26.62
N GLY A 67 2.31 -8.15 27.39
CA GLY A 67 2.12 -7.97 28.83
C GLY A 67 2.94 -9.03 29.54
#